data_AF-A0A8T5KC02-F1
#
_entry.id   AF-A0A8T5KC02-F1
#
_cell.length_a   1.000
_cell.length_b   1.000
_cell.length_c   1.000
_cell.angle_alpha   90.00
_cell.angle_beta   90.00
_cell.angle_gamma   90.00
#
_symmetry.space_group_name_H-M   'P 1'
#
loop_
_entity.id
_entity.type
_entity.pdbx_description
1 polymer ?
#
loop_
_entity_poly.entity_id
_entity_poly.type
_entity_poly.pdbx_seq_one_letter_code
_entity_poly.pdbx_strand_id
1 'polypeptide(L)'
;MNGVERGMYPLRFKEILRNYGFGDRWIVREFEKIDLPEDHRVGETWEVCDRPGESSQIVNGWMQGKSLRQAIDECGTALMG
;
A
#
# COMPACT_ATOMS: atom_id res chain seq x y z
N MET A 1 -21.23 -9.82 1.26
CA MET A 1 -20.47 -10.93 1.86
C MET A 1 -19.31 -10.29 2.60
N ASN A 2 -19.22 -10.47 3.92
CA ASN A 2 -18.16 -9.88 4.74
C ASN A 2 -16.88 -10.75 4.65
N GLY A 3 -15.75 -10.27 5.20
CA GLY A 3 -14.46 -10.97 5.14
C GLY A 3 -14.46 -12.38 5.77
N VAL A 4 -15.39 -12.66 6.68
CA VAL A 4 -15.53 -13.96 7.35
C VAL A 4 -16.04 -15.04 6.38
N GLU A 5 -17.02 -14.71 5.54
CA GLU A 5 -17.60 -15.65 4.57
C GLU A 5 -16.64 -16.00 3.43
N ARG A 6 -15.71 -15.10 3.08
CA ARG A 6 -14.74 -15.29 2.00
C ARG A 6 -13.37 -15.81 2.47
N GLY A 7 -13.11 -15.78 3.77
CA GLY A 7 -11.82 -16.10 4.36
C GLY A 7 -10.81 -14.94 4.25
N MET A 8 -10.18 -14.61 5.37
CA MET A 8 -9.07 -13.66 5.41
C MET A 8 -7.79 -14.30 4.86
N TYR A 9 -6.93 -13.48 4.26
CA TYR A 9 -5.69 -13.91 3.63
C TYR A 9 -4.63 -12.82 3.74
N PRO A 10 -3.34 -13.13 3.56
CA PRO A 10 -2.27 -12.13 3.56
C PRO A 10 -2.47 -11.11 2.43
N LEU A 11 -2.71 -9.86 2.82
CA LEU A 11 -2.85 -8.75 1.88
C LEU A 11 -1.48 -8.32 1.37
N ARG A 12 -1.38 -8.09 0.07
CA ARG A 12 -0.24 -7.46 -0.59
C ARG A 12 -0.68 -6.09 -1.04
N PHE A 13 0.23 -5.12 -0.93
CA PHE A 13 -0.03 -3.74 -1.29
C PHE A 13 0.96 -3.28 -2.36
N LYS A 14 0.54 -2.28 -3.14
CA LYS A 14 1.47 -1.43 -3.87
C LYS A 14 1.90 -0.29 -2.95
N GLU A 15 3.19 -0.08 -2.84
CA GLU A 15 3.77 0.97 -2.01
C GLU A 15 3.44 2.37 -2.55
N ILE A 16 3.42 3.35 -1.64
CA ILE A 16 3.36 4.76 -1.97
C ILE A 16 4.77 5.35 -1.81
N LEU A 17 5.35 5.80 -2.91
CA LEU A 17 6.69 6.40 -2.93
C LEU A 17 6.59 7.91 -2.66
N ARG A 18 7.39 8.42 -1.72
CA ARG A 18 7.36 9.84 -1.34
C ARG A 18 8.54 10.61 -1.91
N ASN A 19 8.25 11.55 -2.81
CA ASN A 19 9.22 12.49 -3.36
C ASN A 19 9.51 13.61 -2.36
N TYR A 20 10.72 13.67 -1.81
CA TYR A 20 11.12 14.75 -0.90
C TYR A 20 12.46 15.35 -1.32
N GLY A 21 12.64 16.65 -1.03
CA GLY A 21 13.89 17.35 -1.33
C GLY A 21 15.11 16.78 -0.60
N PHE A 22 14.89 16.12 0.54
CA PHE A 22 15.93 15.41 1.30
C PHE A 22 16.05 13.92 0.92
N GLY A 23 15.21 13.40 0.02
CA GLY A 23 15.30 12.03 -0.46
C GLY A 23 16.48 11.79 -1.39
N ASP A 24 16.66 10.57 -1.86
CA ASP A 24 17.69 10.24 -2.87
C ASP A 24 17.26 9.02 -3.71
N ARG A 25 18.18 8.44 -4.47
CA ARG A 25 17.97 7.28 -5.34
C ARG A 25 18.38 5.96 -4.70
N TRP A 26 18.84 5.96 -3.45
CA TRP A 26 19.28 4.72 -2.78
C TRP A 26 18.16 3.68 -2.70
N ILE A 27 16.99 4.04 -2.15
CA ILE A 27 15.82 3.13 -2.05
C ILE A 27 15.42 2.60 -3.44
N VAL A 28 15.38 3.49 -4.44
CA VAL A 28 15.02 3.12 -5.82
C VAL A 28 15.97 2.06 -6.38
N ARG A 29 17.28 2.20 -6.12
CA ARG A 29 18.29 1.25 -6.60
C ARG A 29 18.27 -0.06 -5.82
N GLU A 30 18.24 0.02 -4.49
CA GLU A 30 18.34 -1.16 -3.62
C GLU A 30 17.11 -2.07 -3.73
N PHE A 31 15.93 -1.48 -3.92
CA PHE A 31 14.67 -2.21 -4.05
C PHE A 31 14.15 -2.27 -5.49
N GLU A 32 15.02 -2.00 -6.46
CA GLU A 32 14.77 -2.14 -7.90
C GLU A 32 13.45 -1.49 -8.35
N LYS A 33 13.14 -0.30 -7.82
CA LYS A 33 11.92 0.43 -8.16
C LYS A 33 12.03 0.96 -9.59
N ILE A 34 11.02 0.68 -10.40
CA ILE A 34 10.96 1.04 -11.83
C ILE A 34 9.97 2.19 -12.10
N ASP A 35 9.98 2.71 -13.33
CA ASP A 35 9.01 3.69 -13.84
C ASP A 35 8.94 5.03 -13.07
N LEU A 36 10.08 5.48 -12.56
CA LEU A 36 10.22 6.75 -11.82
C LEU A 36 10.94 7.81 -12.68
N PRO A 37 10.47 9.07 -12.66
CA PRO A 37 11.23 10.20 -13.22
C PRO A 37 12.66 10.27 -12.68
N GLU A 38 13.58 10.82 -13.47
CA GLU A 38 15.00 10.91 -13.13
C GLU A 38 15.25 11.83 -11.92
N ASP A 39 14.49 12.91 -11.81
CA ASP A 39 14.55 13.89 -10.73
C ASP A 39 13.79 13.47 -9.46
N HIS A 40 13.13 12.31 -9.48
CA HIS A 40 12.39 11.81 -8.33
C HIS A 40 13.34 11.32 -7.23
N ARG A 41 13.28 11.96 -6.06
CA ARG A 41 14.10 11.70 -4.89
C ARG A 41 13.26 11.05 -3.80
N VAL A 42 13.39 9.74 -3.65
CA VAL A 42 12.56 8.96 -2.71
C VAL A 42 13.17 9.04 -1.32
N GLY A 43 12.43 9.64 -0.39
CA GLY A 43 12.83 9.70 1.02
C GLY A 43 12.14 8.64 1.89
N GLU A 44 10.93 8.24 1.51
CA GLU A 44 10.14 7.24 2.22
C GLU A 44 9.40 6.35 1.21
N THR A 45 9.16 5.10 1.62
CA THR A 45 8.16 4.23 1.01
C THR A 45 7.14 3.87 2.08
N TRP A 46 5.85 4.01 1.75
CA TRP A 46 4.79 3.55 2.61
C TRP A 46 4.23 2.26 2.05
N GLU A 47 4.71 1.15 2.60
CA GLU A 47 4.32 -0.20 2.21
C GLU A 47 2.87 -0.51 2.65
N VAL A 48 2.47 0.04 3.80
CA VAL A 48 1.11 -0.08 4.35
C VAL A 48 0.71 1.27 4.94
N CYS A 49 -0.35 1.87 4.39
CA CYS A 49 -0.80 3.20 4.75
C CYS A 49 -2.33 3.26 4.80
N ASP A 50 -2.86 3.97 5.79
CA ASP A 50 -4.28 4.29 5.89
C ASP A 50 -4.52 5.62 6.60
N ARG A 51 -4.02 6.71 6.01
CA ARG A 51 -4.19 8.07 6.52
C ARG A 51 -5.23 8.84 5.71
N PRO A 52 -5.75 9.97 6.22
CA PRO A 52 -6.59 10.85 5.42
C PRO A 52 -5.92 11.24 4.09
N GLY A 53 -6.62 10.97 2.98
CA GLY A 53 -6.18 11.26 1.62
C GLY A 53 -5.32 10.18 0.95
N GLU A 54 -4.70 9.26 1.70
CA GLU A 54 -3.79 8.24 1.16
C GLU A 54 -3.99 6.90 1.88
N SER A 55 -4.38 5.87 1.14
CA SER A 55 -4.60 4.52 1.67
C SER A 55 -4.10 3.50 0.66
N SER A 56 -3.29 2.53 1.11
CA SER A 56 -2.62 1.56 0.25
C SER A 56 -3.61 0.71 -0.53
N GLN A 57 -3.34 0.48 -1.81
CA GLN A 57 -4.18 -0.38 -2.65
C GLN A 57 -3.77 -1.85 -2.51
N ILE A 58 -4.77 -2.72 -2.31
CA ILE A 58 -4.59 -4.17 -2.28
C ILE A 58 -4.41 -4.68 -3.71
N VAL A 59 -3.37 -5.49 -3.95
CA VAL A 59 -3.02 -5.99 -5.29
C VAL A 59 -3.30 -7.47 -5.51
N ASN A 60 -3.85 -8.18 -4.53
CA ASN A 60 -4.08 -9.62 -4.61
C ASN A 60 -5.41 -10.07 -4.02
N GLY A 61 -5.85 -11.26 -4.46
CA GLY A 61 -7.01 -11.95 -3.91
C GLY A 61 -8.34 -11.23 -4.20
N TRP A 62 -9.37 -11.59 -3.43
CA TRP A 62 -10.73 -11.09 -3.69
C TRP A 62 -10.95 -9.62 -3.32
N MET A 63 -10.05 -9.01 -2.55
CA MET A 63 -10.02 -7.58 -2.23
C MET A 63 -9.12 -6.75 -3.16
N GLN A 64 -8.57 -7.35 -4.24
CA GLN A 64 -7.77 -6.61 -5.22
C GLN A 64 -8.52 -5.38 -5.75
N GLY A 65 -7.83 -4.24 -5.82
CA GLY A 65 -8.38 -2.96 -6.27
C GLY A 65 -9.07 -2.15 -5.16
N LYS A 66 -9.26 -2.71 -3.97
CA LYS A 66 -9.72 -1.96 -2.79
C LYS A 66 -8.57 -1.24 -2.10
N SER A 67 -8.87 -0.14 -1.43
CA SER A 67 -7.94 0.48 -0.48
C SER A 67 -7.95 -0.25 0.86
N LEU A 68 -6.90 -0.08 1.67
CA LEU A 68 -6.85 -0.58 3.04
C LEU A 68 -8.01 0.00 3.87
N ARG A 69 -8.38 1.27 3.67
CA ARG A 69 -9.55 1.88 4.30
C ARG A 69 -10.82 1.09 4.02
N GLN A 70 -11.09 0.79 2.74
CA GLN A 70 -12.28 0.01 2.35
C GLN A 70 -12.25 -1.40 2.96
N ALA A 71 -11.09 -2.04 3.01
CA ALA A 71 -10.97 -3.35 3.64
C ALA A 71 -11.24 -3.30 5.16
N ILE A 72 -10.77 -2.25 5.85
CA ILE A 72 -11.07 -2.03 7.28
C ILE A 72 -12.56 -1.78 7.47
N ASP A 73 -13.19 -0.95 6.64
CA ASP A 73 -14.62 -0.61 6.76
C ASP A 73 -15.52 -1.82 6.48
N GLU A 74 -15.14 -2.69 5.53
CA GLU A 74 -15.92 -3.87 5.15
C GLU A 74 -15.70 -5.11 6.04
N CYS A 75 -14.46 -5.31 6.50
CA CYS A 75 -14.08 -6.51 7.25
C CYS A 75 -13.95 -6.27 8.77
N GLY A 76 -13.73 -5.02 9.19
CA GLY A 76 -13.67 -4.60 10.59
C GLY A 76 -12.79 -5.52 11.46
N THR A 77 -13.41 -6.06 12.50
CA THR A 77 -12.82 -7.02 13.45
C THR A 77 -12.14 -8.22 12.76
N ALA A 78 -12.69 -8.73 11.64
CA ALA A 78 -12.08 -9.86 10.94
C ALA A 78 -10.69 -9.52 10.37
N LEU A 79 -10.42 -8.25 10.05
CA LEU A 79 -9.12 -7.78 9.57
C LEU A 79 -8.23 -7.27 10.72
N MET A 80 -8.81 -6.58 11.70
CA MET A 80 -8.06 -5.81 12.70
C MET A 80 -7.88 -6.51 14.05
N GLY A 81 -8.67 -7.56 14.33
CA GLY A 81 -8.70 -8.24 15.64
C GLY A 81 -9.81 -7.70 16.53
#